data_AF-A0A5S4WZ49-F1
#
_entry.id   AF-A0A5S4WZ49-F1
#
_cell.length_a   1.000
_cell.length_b   1.000
_cell.length_c   1.000
_cell.angle_alpha   90.00
_cell.angle_beta   90.00
_cell.angle_gamma   90.00
#
_symmetry.space_group_name_H-M   'P 1'
#
loop_
_entity.id
_entity.type
_entity.pdbx_description
1 polymer ?
#
loop_
_entity_poly.entity_id
_entity_poly.type
_entity_poly.pdbx_seq_one_letter_code
_entity_poly.pdbx_strand_id
1 'polypeptide(L)' 'MASPVVQDNQPRKTKFTFEEAVDVWLRRWSGQYQHEIAAAYVINPRAVNHVLKGITHAGSKDEAAQRIGRTA' A
#
# COMPACT_ATOMS: atom_id res chain seq x y z
N MET A 1 -20.04 32.96 4.22
CA MET A 1 -19.13 32.59 5.32
C MET A 1 -18.54 31.24 4.97
N ALA A 2 -17.23 31.14 4.73
CA ALA A 2 -16.60 29.88 4.35
C ALA A 2 -16.40 29.04 5.62
N SER A 3 -16.93 27.82 5.64
CA SER A 3 -16.72 26.89 6.75
C SER A 3 -15.22 26.62 6.93
N PRO A 4 -14.70 26.61 8.17
CA PRO A 4 -13.31 26.31 8.42
C PRO A 4 -13.01 24.87 7.97
N VAL A 5 -11.93 24.70 7.20
CA VAL A 5 -11.41 23.38 6.85
C VAL A 5 -10.91 22.73 8.14
N VAL A 6 -11.72 21.85 8.71
CA VAL A 6 -11.29 21.01 9.84
C VAL A 6 -10.31 19.99 9.27
N GLN A 7 -9.01 20.24 9.42
CA GLN A 7 -8.00 19.24 9.14
C GLN A 7 -8.12 18.14 10.19
N ASP A 8 -8.63 16.98 9.77
CA ASP A 8 -8.49 15.74 10.52
C ASP A 8 -7.00 15.39 10.59
N ASN A 9 -6.40 15.66 11.75
CA ASN A 9 -5.00 15.36 12.04
C ASN A 9 -4.86 14.00 12.73
N GLN A 10 -5.74 13.03 12.43
CA GLN A 10 -5.54 11.67 12.92
C GLN A 10 -4.16 11.19 12.46
N PRO A 11 -3.38 10.54 13.35
CA PRO A 11 -2.08 9.99 12.98
C PRO A 11 -2.29 8.97 11.87
N ARG A 12 -2.01 9.41 10.63
CA ARG A 12 -2.17 8.56 9.45
C ARG A 12 -1.23 7.37 9.61
N LYS A 13 -1.72 6.18 9.28
CA LYS A 13 -0.89 4.98 9.21
C LYS A 13 0.34 5.30 8.34
N THR A 14 1.52 5.29 8.95
CA THR A 14 2.78 5.63 8.28
C THR A 14 3.49 4.41 7.70
N LYS A 15 3.08 3.21 8.13
CA LYS A 15 3.72 1.95 7.79
C LYS A 15 2.65 0.92 7.43
N PHE A 16 2.97 0.11 6.44
CA PHE A 16 2.22 -1.10 6.16
C PHE A 16 2.60 -2.18 7.18
N THR A 17 1.68 -3.10 7.41
CA THR A 17 1.98 -4.42 7.96
C THR A 17 2.50 -5.33 6.85
N PHE A 18 3.07 -6.47 7.22
CA PHE A 18 3.52 -7.44 6.22
C PHE A 18 2.36 -7.92 5.34
N GLU A 19 1.18 -8.19 5.93
CA GLU A 19 -0.02 -8.59 5.19
C GLU A 19 -0.55 -7.51 4.26
N GLU A 20 -0.58 -6.24 4.70
CA GLU A 20 -0.96 -5.13 3.81
C GLU A 20 0.06 -4.95 2.68
N ALA A 21 1.35 -5.19 2.93
CA ALA A 21 2.37 -5.16 1.88
C ALA A 21 2.16 -6.28 0.85
N VAL A 22 1.74 -7.47 1.28
CA VAL A 22 1.32 -8.56 0.38
C VAL A 22 0.11 -8.12 -0.44
N ASP A 23 -0.90 -7.51 0.18
CA ASP A 23 -2.09 -7.02 -0.52
C ASP A 23 -1.78 -5.90 -1.53
N VAL A 24 -0.84 -5.01 -1.22
CA VAL A 24 -0.31 -4.00 -2.16
C VAL A 24 0.22 -4.65 -3.43
N TRP A 25 0.94 -5.77 -3.33
CA TRP A 25 1.41 -6.53 -4.48
C TRP A 25 0.27 -7.18 -5.27
N LEU A 26 -0.71 -7.77 -4.57
CA LEU A 26 -1.90 -8.34 -5.19
C LEU A 26 -2.68 -7.30 -6.01
N ARG A 27 -2.93 -6.12 -5.41
CA ARG A 27 -3.60 -5.00 -6.09
C ARG A 27 -2.79 -4.47 -7.27
N ARG A 28 -1.47 -4.36 -7.11
CA ARG A 28 -0.57 -3.93 -8.18
C ARG A 28 -0.63 -4.88 -9.38
N TRP A 29 -0.69 -6.19 -9.15
CA TRP A 29 -0.84 -7.18 -10.21
C TRP A 29 -2.26 -7.27 -10.78
N SER A 30 -3.27 -6.91 -10.00
CA SER A 30 -4.64 -6.72 -10.47
C SER A 30 -4.81 -5.48 -11.36
N GLY A 31 -3.77 -4.65 -11.53
CA GLY A 31 -3.78 -3.47 -12.40
C GLY A 31 -4.00 -2.14 -11.69
N GLN A 32 -4.11 -2.10 -10.36
CA GLN A 32 -4.25 -0.85 -9.63
C GLN A 32 -2.95 -0.05 -9.61
N TYR A 33 -3.06 1.27 -9.73
CA TYR A 33 -1.93 2.18 -9.62
C TYR A 33 -1.59 2.50 -8.16
N GLN A 34 -0.35 2.92 -7.91
CA GLN A 34 0.13 3.25 -6.56
C GLN A 34 -0.73 4.30 -5.83
N HIS A 35 -1.32 5.26 -6.56
CA HIS A 35 -2.13 6.33 -5.98
C HIS A 35 -3.50 5.83 -5.55
N GLU A 36 -4.08 4.87 -6.29
CA GLU A 36 -5.34 4.21 -5.92
C GLU A 36 -5.16 3.34 -4.68
N ILE A 37 -4.08 2.56 -4.65
CA ILE A 37 -3.71 1.73 -3.48
C ILE A 37 -3.46 2.64 -2.27
N ALA A 38 -2.71 3.73 -2.43
CA ALA A 38 -2.44 4.69 -1.36
C ALA A 38 -3.72 5.35 -0.82
N ALA A 39 -4.67 5.68 -1.71
CA ALA A 39 -5.96 6.24 -1.33
C ALA A 39 -6.80 5.23 -0.53
N ALA A 40 -6.82 3.96 -0.93
CA ALA A 40 -7.54 2.90 -0.24
C ALA A 40 -7.05 2.70 1.21
N TYR A 41 -5.75 2.87 1.44
CA TYR A 41 -5.11 2.74 2.75
C TYR A 41 -4.93 4.07 3.50
N VAL A 42 -5.36 5.20 2.92
CA VAL A 42 -5.20 6.57 3.45
C VAL A 42 -3.76 6.85 3.90
N ILE A 43 -2.80 6.37 3.11
CA ILE A 43 -1.37 6.39 3.40
C ILE A 43 -0.63 7.16 2.31
N ASN A 44 0.55 7.67 2.66
CA ASN A 44 1.43 8.29 1.70
C ASN A 44 1.78 7.31 0.56
N PRO A 45 1.63 7.70 -0.72
CA PRO A 45 2.01 6.86 -1.86
C PRO A 45 3.51 6.53 -1.86
N ARG A 46 4.33 7.32 -1.14
CA ARG A 46 5.74 7.00 -0.87
C ARG A 46 5.92 5.65 -0.15
N ALA A 47 5.06 5.33 0.82
CA ALA A 47 5.11 4.06 1.52
C ALA A 47 4.78 2.88 0.60
N VAL A 48 3.80 3.06 -0.30
CA VAL A 48 3.47 2.06 -1.34
C VAL A 48 4.67 1.83 -2.25
N ASN A 49 5.33 2.91 -2.68
CA ASN A 49 6.53 2.83 -3.50
C ASN A 49 7.67 2.09 -2.79
N HIS A 50 7.87 2.29 -1.49
CA HIS A 50 8.87 1.56 -0.71
C HIS A 50 8.61 0.05 -0.67
N VAL A 51 7.34 -0.37 -0.54
CA VAL A 51 6.93 -1.78 -0.63
C VAL A 51 7.19 -2.33 -2.03
N LEU A 52 6.75 -1.61 -3.07
CA LEU A 52 6.91 -2.03 -4.46
C LEU A 52 8.39 -2.09 -4.91
N LYS A 53 9.26 -1.29 -4.30
CA LYS A 53 10.71 -1.34 -4.50
C LYS A 53 11.41 -2.40 -3.64
N GLY A 54 10.71 -3.08 -2.73
CA GLY A 54 11.29 -4.03 -1.79
C GLY A 54 12.20 -3.40 -0.73
N ILE A 55 12.13 -2.07 -0.55
CA ILE A 55 12.87 -1.35 0.50
C ILE A 55 12.27 -1.66 1.87
N THR A 56 10.96 -1.88 1.92
CA THR A 56 10.22 -2.22 3.14
C THR A 56 9.43 -3.51 2.90
N HIS A 57 9.32 -4.36 3.92
CA HIS A 57 8.64 -5.66 3.85
C HIS A 57 9.20 -6.57 2.76
N ALA A 58 10.52 -6.82 2.80
CA ALA A 58 11.16 -7.83 1.96
C ALA A 58 10.45 -9.18 2.12
N GLY A 59 10.26 -9.91 1.01
CA GLY A 59 9.49 -11.16 0.98
C GLY A 59 7.98 -11.02 0.79
N SER A 60 7.41 -9.81 0.98
CA SER A 60 5.96 -9.58 0.70
C SER A 60 5.59 -9.85 -0.77
N LYS A 61 6.53 -9.61 -1.69
CA LYS A 61 6.37 -9.92 -3.12
C LYS A 61 6.28 -11.43 -3.36
N ASP A 62 7.19 -12.19 -2.78
CA ASP A 62 7.23 -13.66 -2.92
C ASP A 62 6.01 -14.30 -2.27
N GLU A 63 5.57 -13.82 -1.10
CA GLU A 63 4.34 -14.31 -0.50
C GLU A 63 3.10 -13.96 -1.33
N ALA A 64 3.03 -12.74 -1.88
CA ALA A 64 1.98 -12.39 -2.83
C ALA A 64 2.01 -13.34 -4.05
N ALA A 65 3.19 -13.65 -4.58
CA ALA A 65 3.34 -14.56 -5.72
C ALA A 65 2.83 -15.97 -5.41
N GLN A 66 3.16 -16.49 -4.22
CA GLN A 66 2.66 -17.76 -3.71
C GLN A 66 1.13 -17.74 -3.59
N ARG A 67 0.53 -16.65 -3.07
CA ARG A 67 -0.93 -16.53 -2.91
C ARG A 67 -1.69 -16.54 -4.24
N ILE A 68 -1.13 -15.98 -5.31
CA ILE A 68 -1.80 -16.01 -6.62
C ILE A 68 -1.53 -17.31 -7.40
N GLY A 69 -0.76 -18.25 -6.83
CA GLY A 69 -0.32 -19.45 -7.54
C GLY A 69 0.63 -19.15 -8.71
N ARG A 70 1.30 -18.00 -8.68
CA ARG A 70 2.38 -17.67 -9.63
C ARG A 70 3.68 -18.28 -9.11
N THR A 71 3.64 -19.58 -8.85
CA THR A 71 4.82 -20.44 -8.87
C THR A 71 5.41 -20.33 -10.28
N ALA A 72 6.70 -20.05 -10.32
CA ALA A 72 7.49 -19.94 -11.55
C ALA A 72 7.29 -21.14 -12.48
#